data_AF-A0A5R9BZ88-F1
#
_entry.id   AF-A0A5R9BZ88-F1
#
_cell.length_a   1.000
_cell.length_b   1.000
_cell.length_c   1.000
_cell.angle_alpha   90.00
_cell.angle_beta   90.00
_cell.angle_gamma   90.00
#
_symmetry.space_group_name_H-M   'P 1'
#
loop_
_entity.id
_entity.type
_entity.pdbx_description
1 polymer ?
#
loop_
_entity_poly.entity_id
_entity_poly.type
_entity_poly.pdbx_seq_one_letter_code
_entity_poly.pdbx_strand_id
1 'polypeptide(L)'
;MDEKHVIEKQKRIEAGKLVDQSFRLEEAAKVAEPEESGRLLLESEKLMDQARNIYENLRRSPDLTRLGLKYGSKKEAIIIRRSKVDKLRQEGHAGVEIAEMLNVKPKIIQNDIAKIKEIEKRNQQGYVVWSEDETNFLIKSYQNGVSPSQIAQDLGRTKEAVYRKVMHLKEQGVIASKEVV
;
A
#
# COMPACT_ATOMS: atom_id res chain seq x y z
N MET A 1 4.01 10.05 -11.36
CA MET A 1 4.63 8.74 -11.01
C MET A 1 6.12 9.00 -10.85
N ASP A 2 6.76 8.57 -9.75
CA ASP A 2 8.17 8.88 -9.46
C ASP A 2 9.09 8.15 -10.46
N GLU A 3 9.98 8.89 -11.12
CA GLU A 3 10.93 8.40 -12.13
C GLU A 3 11.78 7.22 -11.60
N LYS A 4 12.14 7.25 -10.31
CA LYS A 4 12.86 6.15 -9.66
C LYS A 4 12.05 4.86 -9.64
N HIS A 5 10.74 4.95 -9.46
CA HIS A 5 9.85 3.79 -9.44
C HIS A 5 9.69 3.16 -10.83
N VAL A 6 9.69 3.98 -11.88
CA VAL A 6 9.67 3.51 -13.26
C VAL A 6 10.95 2.74 -13.59
N ILE A 7 12.11 3.28 -13.21
CA ILE A 7 13.41 2.62 -13.40
C ILE A 7 13.49 1.30 -12.62
N GLU A 8 13.04 1.27 -11.36
CA GLU A 8 13.04 0.06 -10.54
C GLU A 8 12.15 -1.04 -11.14
N LYS A 9 10.95 -0.67 -11.61
CA LYS A 9 10.02 -1.58 -12.28
C LYS A 9 10.64 -2.15 -13.56
N GLN A 10 11.31 -1.32 -14.35
CA GLN A 10 11.96 -1.75 -15.58
C GLN A 10 13.07 -2.78 -15.30
N LYS A 11 13.91 -2.54 -14.29
CA LYS A 11 14.95 -3.49 -13.86
C LYS A 11 14.39 -4.84 -13.38
N ARG A 12 13.23 -4.84 -12.71
CA ARG A 12 12.55 -6.10 -12.32
C ARG A 12 12.03 -6.87 -13.52
N ILE A 13 11.46 -6.18 -14.50
CA ILE A 13 11.01 -6.78 -15.76
C ILE A 13 12.19 -7.38 -16.52
N GLU A 14 13.30 -6.66 -16.59
CA GLU A 14 14.55 -7.13 -17.19
C GLU A 14 15.09 -8.38 -16.51
N ALA A 15 15.19 -8.38 -15.18
CA ALA A 15 15.63 -9.56 -14.43
C ALA A 15 14.71 -10.79 -14.66
N GLY A 16 13.39 -10.58 -14.73
CA GLY A 16 12.44 -11.65 -15.05
C GLY A 16 12.67 -12.25 -16.44
N LYS A 17 12.94 -11.41 -17.45
CA LYS A 17 13.25 -11.89 -18.81
C LYS A 17 14.52 -12.73 -18.86
N LEU A 18 15.55 -12.38 -18.09
CA LEU A 18 16.80 -13.14 -18.01
C LEU A 18 16.57 -14.53 -17.41
N VAL A 19 15.74 -14.63 -16.37
CA VAL A 19 15.35 -15.92 -15.76
C VAL A 19 14.52 -16.77 -16.73
N ASP A 20 13.55 -16.17 -17.43
CA ASP A 20 12.77 -16.90 -18.43
C ASP A 20 13.66 -17.41 -19.58
N GLN A 21 14.65 -16.61 -19.99
CA GLN A 21 15.60 -17.00 -21.03
C GLN A 21 16.54 -18.12 -20.56
N SER A 22 17.02 -18.10 -19.31
CA SER A 22 17.86 -19.17 -18.78
C SER A 22 17.13 -20.49 -18.73
N PHE A 23 15.86 -20.53 -18.31
CA PHE A 23 15.05 -21.75 -18.31
C PHE A 23 14.85 -22.31 -19.72
N ARG A 24 14.66 -21.46 -20.73
CA ARG A 24 14.57 -21.92 -22.13
C ARG A 24 15.87 -22.56 -22.62
N LEU A 25 17.02 -22.01 -22.21
CA LEU A 25 18.33 -22.60 -22.54
C LEU A 25 18.53 -23.95 -21.83
N GLU A 26 18.10 -24.07 -20.58
CA GLU A 26 18.14 -25.35 -19.85
C GLU A 26 17.25 -26.42 -20.50
N GLU A 27 16.03 -26.06 -20.93
CA GLU A 27 15.17 -27.00 -21.67
C GLU A 27 15.77 -27.38 -23.03
N ALA A 28 16.36 -26.43 -23.76
CA ALA A 28 17.03 -26.71 -25.03
C ALA A 28 18.25 -27.65 -24.82
N ALA A 29 18.98 -27.48 -23.72
CA ALA A 29 20.14 -28.31 -23.41
C ALA A 29 19.79 -29.79 -23.19
N LYS A 30 18.55 -30.12 -22.82
CA LYS A 30 18.10 -31.51 -22.61
C LYS A 30 17.97 -32.32 -23.90
N VAL A 31 17.76 -31.64 -25.03
CA VAL A 31 17.55 -32.27 -26.35
C VAL A 31 18.72 -32.03 -27.31
N ALA A 32 19.72 -31.26 -26.89
CA ALA A 32 20.89 -30.92 -27.68
C ALA A 32 21.98 -32.00 -27.62
N GLU A 33 22.86 -32.01 -28.62
CA GLU A 33 24.08 -32.82 -28.61
C GLU A 33 24.99 -32.42 -27.42
N PRO A 34 25.82 -33.33 -26.87
CA PRO A 34 26.56 -33.10 -25.63
C PRO A 34 27.41 -31.82 -25.63
N GLU A 35 28.07 -31.49 -26.74
CA GLU A 35 28.89 -30.28 -26.86
C GLU A 35 28.05 -28.99 -26.83
N GLU A 36 26.86 -29.02 -27.43
CA GLU A 36 25.94 -27.89 -27.47
C GLU A 36 25.19 -27.73 -26.14
N SER A 37 24.80 -28.86 -25.52
CA SER A 37 24.21 -28.90 -24.18
C SER A 37 25.09 -28.21 -23.14
N GLY A 38 26.40 -28.50 -23.12
CA GLY A 38 27.34 -27.84 -22.22
C GLY A 38 27.44 -26.32 -22.43
N ARG A 39 27.38 -25.84 -23.68
CA ARG A 39 27.37 -24.40 -23.98
C ARG A 39 26.09 -23.71 -23.53
N LEU A 40 24.94 -24.35 -23.75
CA LEU A 40 23.63 -23.82 -23.38
C LEU A 40 23.48 -23.70 -21.85
N LEU A 41 23.97 -24.69 -21.09
CA LEU A 41 23.98 -24.65 -19.62
C LEU A 41 24.91 -23.55 -19.08
N LEU A 42 26.09 -23.38 -19.67
CA LEU A 42 27.00 -22.30 -19.26
C LEU A 42 26.37 -20.92 -19.51
N GLU A 43 25.65 -20.77 -20.62
CA GLU A 43 24.97 -19.52 -20.94
C GLU A 43 23.74 -19.28 -20.05
N SER A 44 22.99 -20.33 -19.68
CA SER A 44 21.88 -20.22 -18.72
C SER A 44 22.37 -19.75 -17.35
N GLU A 45 23.51 -20.27 -16.89
CA GLU A 45 24.13 -19.89 -15.62
C GLU A 45 24.53 -18.40 -15.61
N LYS A 46 25.15 -17.90 -16.68
CA LYS A 46 25.48 -16.47 -16.80
C LYS A 46 24.25 -15.57 -16.73
N LEU A 47 23.15 -15.95 -17.38
CA LEU A 47 21.90 -15.18 -17.34
C LEU A 47 21.29 -15.17 -15.93
N MET A 48 21.37 -16.30 -15.22
CA MET A 48 20.93 -16.39 -13.82
C MET A 48 21.78 -15.51 -12.89
N ASP A 49 23.10 -15.47 -13.10
CA ASP A 49 23.99 -14.58 -12.35
C ASP A 49 23.72 -13.10 -12.63
N GLN A 50 23.44 -12.74 -13.89
CA GLN A 50 23.03 -11.38 -14.25
C GLN A 50 21.71 -11.00 -13.58
N ALA A 51 20.70 -11.87 -13.63
CA ALA A 51 19.43 -11.65 -12.95
C ALA A 51 19.62 -11.50 -11.44
N ARG A 52 20.44 -12.36 -10.82
CA ARG A 52 20.79 -12.30 -9.40
C ARG A 52 21.43 -10.96 -9.04
N ASN A 53 22.39 -10.49 -9.82
CA ASN A 53 23.05 -9.20 -9.60
C ASN A 53 22.04 -8.02 -9.71
N ILE A 54 21.14 -8.05 -10.69
CA ILE A 54 20.07 -7.04 -10.78
C ILE A 54 19.20 -7.08 -9.52
N TYR A 55 18.75 -8.26 -9.10
CA TYR A 55 17.96 -8.40 -7.89
C TYR A 55 18.71 -7.93 -6.64
N GLU A 56 19.99 -8.26 -6.50
CA GLU A 56 20.83 -7.81 -5.39
C GLU A 56 21.02 -6.30 -5.36
N ASN A 57 21.20 -5.67 -6.52
CA ASN A 57 21.27 -4.21 -6.63
C ASN A 57 19.93 -3.54 -6.32
N LEU A 58 18.81 -4.19 -6.64
CA LEU A 58 17.48 -3.77 -6.18
C LEU A 58 17.28 -4.02 -4.67
N ARG A 59 17.97 -5.03 -4.10
CA ARG A 59 17.84 -5.49 -2.70
C ARG A 59 18.50 -4.57 -1.68
N ARG A 60 19.39 -3.65 -2.09
CA ARG A 60 20.13 -2.75 -1.19
C ARG A 60 19.30 -1.56 -0.71
N SER A 61 18.17 -1.80 -0.07
CA SER A 61 17.62 -0.85 0.91
C SER A 61 17.93 -1.38 2.31
N PRO A 62 18.90 -0.79 3.03
CA PRO A 62 19.24 -1.18 4.41
C PRO A 62 18.02 -1.21 5.35
N ASP A 63 16.98 -0.45 5.04
CA ASP A 63 15.75 -0.36 5.81
C ASP A 63 14.87 -1.63 5.69
N LEU A 64 14.95 -2.39 4.59
CA LEU A 64 14.19 -3.63 4.39
C LEU A 64 14.81 -4.80 5.16
N THR A 65 16.13 -4.93 5.11
CA THR A 65 16.88 -5.98 5.79
C THR A 65 16.69 -5.89 7.30
N ARG A 66 16.69 -4.67 7.87
CA ARG A 66 16.41 -4.43 9.31
C ARG A 66 15.01 -4.87 9.74
N LEU A 67 14.05 -4.93 8.81
CA LEU A 67 12.67 -5.35 9.09
C LEU A 67 12.43 -6.85 8.85
N GLY A 68 13.48 -7.62 8.51
CA GLY A 68 13.41 -9.04 8.19
C GLY A 68 12.85 -9.34 6.80
N LEU A 69 12.85 -8.37 5.89
CA LEU A 69 12.29 -8.53 4.55
C LEU A 69 13.38 -8.83 3.53
N LYS A 70 13.16 -9.89 2.72
CA LYS A 70 14.09 -10.26 1.65
C LYS A 70 13.99 -9.36 0.42
N TYR A 71 12.80 -8.81 0.13
CA TYR A 71 12.47 -7.98 -1.05
C TYR A 71 11.36 -6.97 -0.71
N GLY A 72 11.27 -5.86 -1.47
CA GLY A 72 10.18 -4.89 -1.35
C GLY A 72 10.57 -3.47 -1.79
N SER A 73 9.59 -2.60 -1.99
CA SER A 73 9.77 -1.17 -2.17
C SER A 73 9.91 -0.46 -0.82
N LYS A 74 10.47 0.74 -0.81
CA LYS A 74 10.54 1.60 0.39
C LYS A 74 9.15 1.85 1.00
N LYS A 75 8.12 1.97 0.17
CA LYS A 75 6.74 2.17 0.61
C LYS A 75 6.22 0.95 1.37
N GLU A 76 6.47 -0.25 0.86
CA GLU A 76 6.10 -1.52 1.51
C GLU A 76 6.86 -1.69 2.84
N ALA A 77 8.15 -1.35 2.88
CA ALA A 77 8.95 -1.34 4.10
C ALA A 77 8.29 -0.50 5.20
N ILE A 78 7.85 0.71 4.86
CA ILE A 78 7.21 1.64 5.78
C ILE A 78 5.85 1.09 6.27
N ILE A 79 5.04 0.52 5.36
CA ILE A 79 3.75 -0.08 5.72
C ILE A 79 3.94 -1.23 6.72
N ILE A 80 4.87 -2.13 6.43
CA ILE A 80 5.16 -3.28 7.28
C ILE A 80 5.72 -2.82 8.64
N ARG A 81 6.65 -1.85 8.63
CA ARG A 81 7.18 -1.29 9.89
C ARG A 81 6.07 -0.67 10.72
N ARG A 82 5.18 0.14 10.14
CA ARG A 82 4.04 0.73 10.86
C ARG A 82 3.11 -0.31 11.46
N SER A 83 2.81 -1.37 10.72
CA SER A 83 2.02 -2.49 11.23
C SER A 83 2.68 -3.16 12.44
N LYS A 84 4.00 -3.40 12.40
CA LYS A 84 4.76 -3.92 13.54
C LYS A 84 4.77 -2.96 14.74
N VAL A 85 4.99 -1.67 14.48
CA VAL A 85 4.97 -0.61 15.51
C VAL A 85 3.61 -0.55 16.21
N ASP A 86 2.52 -0.61 15.44
CA ASP A 86 1.16 -0.60 16.01
C ASP A 86 0.90 -1.82 16.89
N LYS A 87 1.30 -3.02 16.42
CA LYS A 87 1.17 -4.25 17.21
C LYS A 87 1.93 -4.17 18.54
N LEU A 88 3.19 -3.77 18.52
CA LEU A 88 4.01 -3.64 19.74
C LEU A 88 3.44 -2.59 20.70
N ARG A 89 2.86 -1.51 20.17
CA ARG A 89 2.19 -0.49 20.99
C ARG A 89 0.93 -1.04 21.66
N GLN A 90 0.15 -1.87 20.96
CA GLN A 90 -1.02 -2.54 21.53
C GLN A 90 -0.63 -3.56 22.62
N GLU A 91 0.57 -4.15 22.51
CA GLU A 91 1.18 -5.01 23.54
C GLU A 91 1.73 -4.21 24.74
N GLY A 92 1.70 -2.87 24.69
CA GLY A 92 2.07 -1.98 25.80
C GLY A 92 3.49 -1.43 25.76
N HIS A 93 4.26 -1.71 24.70
CA HIS A 93 5.64 -1.24 24.58
C HIS A 93 5.75 0.27 24.37
N ALA A 94 6.73 0.89 25.04
CA ALA A 94 7.04 2.30 24.86
C ALA A 94 7.77 2.55 23.53
N GLY A 95 7.64 3.76 22.96
CA GLY A 95 8.22 4.07 21.65
C GLY A 95 9.75 3.91 21.56
N VAL A 96 10.46 4.05 22.68
CA VAL A 96 11.92 3.82 22.77
C VAL A 96 12.23 2.32 22.71
N GLU A 97 11.51 1.49 23.46
CA GLU A 97 11.66 0.03 23.45
C GLU A 97 11.38 -0.54 22.06
N ILE A 98 10.33 -0.05 21.39
CA ILE A 98 10.00 -0.43 20.02
C ILE A 98 11.15 -0.09 19.05
N ALA A 99 11.81 1.04 19.27
CA ALA A 99 12.93 1.47 18.43
C ALA A 99 14.14 0.52 18.56
N GLU A 100 14.43 0.07 19.78
CA GLU A 100 15.47 -0.91 20.07
C GLU A 100 15.13 -2.28 19.46
N MET A 101 13.91 -2.78 19.68
CA MET A 101 13.45 -4.08 19.14
C MET A 101 13.52 -4.16 17.61
N LEU A 102 13.25 -3.04 16.93
CA LEU A 102 13.27 -2.96 15.47
C LEU A 102 14.62 -2.49 14.91
N ASN A 103 15.59 -2.15 15.77
CA ASN A 103 16.87 -1.54 15.39
C ASN A 103 16.70 -0.33 14.46
N VAL A 104 15.82 0.60 14.86
CA VAL A 104 15.50 1.82 14.13
C VAL A 104 15.69 3.02 15.04
N LYS A 105 16.04 4.19 14.49
CA LYS A 105 16.14 5.43 15.28
C LYS A 105 14.78 5.78 15.93
N PRO A 106 14.74 6.18 17.23
CA PRO A 106 13.50 6.54 17.92
C PRO A 106 12.64 7.58 17.21
N LYS A 107 13.27 8.57 16.55
CA LYS A 107 12.57 9.60 15.75
C LYS A 107 11.71 9.01 14.63
N ILE A 108 12.14 7.91 14.01
CA ILE A 108 11.36 7.24 12.94
C ILE A 108 10.12 6.59 13.55
N ILE A 109 10.26 5.93 14.70
CA ILE A 109 9.13 5.31 15.42
C ILE A 109 8.13 6.38 15.87
N GLN A 110 8.58 7.51 16.38
CA GLN A 110 7.71 8.65 16.72
C GLN A 110 6.89 9.12 15.52
N ASN A 111 7.53 9.28 14.35
CA ASN A 111 6.84 9.66 13.12
C ASN A 111 5.82 8.60 12.67
N ASP A 112 6.17 7.32 12.80
CA ASP A 112 5.28 6.21 12.45
C ASP A 112 4.07 6.15 13.40
N ILE A 113 4.28 6.32 14.72
CA ILE A 113 3.20 6.42 15.72
C ILE A 113 2.28 7.61 15.41
N ALA A 114 2.84 8.77 15.09
CA ALA A 114 2.04 9.95 14.74
C ALA A 114 1.17 9.68 13.50
N LYS A 115 1.74 8.99 12.50
CA LYS A 115 1.00 8.64 11.28
C LYS A 115 -0.07 7.59 11.53
N ILE A 116 0.18 6.60 12.38
CA ILE A 116 -0.82 5.60 12.79
C ILE A 116 -2.01 6.31 13.46
N LYS A 117 -1.76 7.20 14.42
CA LYS A 117 -2.81 7.99 15.09
C LYS A 117 -3.61 8.85 14.12
N GLU A 118 -2.96 9.45 13.13
CA GLU A 118 -3.64 10.22 12.09
C GLU A 118 -4.55 9.34 11.22
N ILE A 119 -4.10 8.12 10.87
CA ILE A 119 -4.89 7.15 10.12
C ILE A 119 -6.08 6.68 10.97
N GLU A 120 -5.88 6.36 12.25
CA GLU A 120 -6.93 5.98 13.18
C GLU A 120 -7.99 7.08 13.30
N LYS A 121 -7.57 8.34 13.46
CA LYS A 121 -8.47 9.49 13.50
C LYS A 121 -9.27 9.64 12.20
N ARG A 122 -8.63 9.47 11.04
CA ARG A 122 -9.33 9.50 9.75
C ARG A 122 -10.32 8.36 9.60
N ASN A 123 -9.97 7.15 10.06
CA ASN A 123 -10.87 6.00 10.03
C ASN A 123 -12.08 6.23 10.96
N GLN A 124 -11.85 6.77 12.16
CA GLN A 124 -12.91 7.23 13.08
C GLN A 124 -13.77 8.36 12.51
N GLN A 125 -13.30 9.12 11.53
CA GLN A 125 -14.08 10.18 10.87
C GLN A 125 -14.76 9.71 9.57
N GLY A 126 -14.21 8.69 8.91
CA GLY A 126 -14.63 8.23 7.59
C GLY A 126 -15.52 6.98 7.57
N TYR A 127 -15.48 6.15 8.61
CA TYR A 127 -16.18 4.85 8.67
C TYR A 127 -17.18 4.71 9.82
N VAL A 128 -17.56 5.81 10.48
CA VAL A 128 -18.68 5.71 11.43
C VAL A 128 -19.93 5.40 10.62
N VAL A 129 -20.49 4.23 10.86
CA VAL A 129 -21.78 3.81 10.30
C VAL A 129 -22.78 4.93 10.58
N TRP A 130 -23.53 5.32 9.55
CA TRP A 130 -24.57 6.33 9.71
C TRP A 130 -25.64 5.77 10.65
N SER A 131 -25.86 6.42 11.79
CA SER A 131 -26.99 6.07 12.62
C SER A 131 -28.30 6.45 11.92
N GLU A 132 -29.41 5.86 12.37
CA GLU A 132 -30.74 6.25 11.87
C GLU A 132 -31.03 7.73 12.15
N ASP A 133 -30.67 8.22 13.34
CA ASP A 133 -30.83 9.63 13.71
C ASP A 133 -30.03 10.57 12.82
N GLU A 134 -28.74 10.25 12.55
CA GLU A 134 -27.90 11.03 11.64
C GLU A 134 -28.47 11.01 10.21
N THR A 135 -28.98 9.86 9.77
CA THR A 135 -29.58 9.70 8.43
C THR A 135 -30.87 10.52 8.32
N ASN A 136 -31.74 10.45 9.33
CA ASN A 136 -32.99 11.20 9.40
C ASN A 136 -32.74 12.72 9.45
N PHE A 137 -31.75 13.15 10.23
CA PHE A 137 -31.32 14.54 10.27
C PHE A 137 -30.83 15.02 8.90
N LEU A 138 -29.98 14.24 8.24
CA LEU A 138 -29.47 14.57 6.92
C LEU A 138 -30.60 14.69 5.89
N ILE A 139 -31.56 13.76 5.87
CA ILE A 139 -32.71 13.79 4.95
C ILE A 139 -33.51 15.07 5.14
N LYS A 140 -33.92 15.36 6.38
CA LYS A 140 -34.72 16.54 6.72
C LYS A 140 -34.00 17.83 6.35
N SER A 141 -32.75 17.98 6.78
CA SER A 141 -31.94 19.18 6.52
C SER A 141 -31.70 19.39 5.03
N TYR A 142 -31.43 18.33 4.28
CA TYR A 142 -31.22 18.41 2.83
C TYR A 142 -32.51 18.78 2.08
N GLN A 143 -33.66 18.22 2.47
CA GLN A 143 -34.97 18.57 1.92
C GLN A 143 -35.35 20.03 2.21
N ASN A 144 -34.96 20.54 3.38
CA ASN A 144 -35.13 21.94 3.76
C ASN A 144 -34.14 22.90 3.06
N GLY A 145 -33.31 22.41 2.14
CA GLY A 145 -32.37 23.23 1.37
C GLY A 145 -31.11 23.64 2.12
N VAL A 146 -30.82 23.04 3.28
CA VAL A 146 -29.58 23.29 4.03
C VAL A 146 -28.38 22.80 3.21
N SER A 147 -27.33 23.62 3.15
CA SER A 147 -26.14 23.27 2.36
C SER A 147 -25.42 22.04 2.94
N PRO A 148 -24.83 21.15 2.11
CA PRO A 148 -24.06 20.00 2.58
C PRO A 148 -22.89 20.38 3.50
N SER A 149 -22.33 21.59 3.34
CA SER A 149 -21.27 22.09 4.22
C SER A 149 -21.77 22.33 5.64
N GLN A 150 -22.97 22.91 5.79
CA GLN A 150 -23.58 23.17 7.09
C GLN A 150 -24.01 21.85 7.76
N ILE A 151 -24.64 20.95 6.99
CA ILE A 151 -25.02 19.60 7.48
C ILE A 151 -23.80 18.83 7.99
N ALA A 152 -22.66 18.94 7.29
CA ALA A 152 -21.42 18.28 7.72
C ALA A 152 -20.90 18.82 9.05
N GLN A 153 -20.96 20.15 9.25
CA GLN A 153 -20.58 20.77 10.51
C GLN A 153 -21.48 20.32 11.66
N ASP A 154 -22.80 20.31 11.44
CA ASP A 154 -23.80 19.96 12.45
C ASP A 154 -23.68 18.48 12.87
N LEU A 155 -23.35 17.58 11.93
CA LEU A 155 -23.15 16.15 12.18
C LEU A 155 -21.72 15.80 12.63
N GLY A 156 -20.79 16.75 12.65
CA GLY A 156 -19.37 16.46 12.91
C GLY A 156 -18.72 15.54 11.87
N ARG A 157 -19.28 15.50 10.65
CA ARG A 157 -18.81 14.68 9.53
C ARG A 157 -18.04 15.52 8.52
N THR A 158 -17.36 14.88 7.58
CA THR A 158 -16.78 15.60 6.44
C THR A 158 -17.84 15.88 5.37
N LYS A 159 -17.68 17.00 4.65
CA LYS A 159 -18.57 17.35 3.52
C LYS A 159 -18.66 16.23 2.47
N GLU A 160 -17.53 15.57 2.20
CA GLU A 160 -17.45 14.43 1.29
C GLU A 160 -18.29 13.24 1.77
N ALA A 161 -18.26 12.93 3.07
CA ALA A 161 -19.07 11.85 3.64
C ALA A 161 -20.58 12.14 3.53
N VAL A 162 -20.99 13.39 3.80
CA VAL A 162 -22.36 13.85 3.60
C VAL A 162 -22.78 13.71 2.13
N TYR A 163 -21.93 14.16 1.20
CA TYR A 163 -22.21 14.08 -0.24
C TYR A 163 -22.41 12.64 -0.72
N ARG A 164 -21.52 11.72 -0.32
CA ARG A 164 -21.65 10.29 -0.65
C ARG A 164 -22.91 9.67 -0.08
N LYS A 165 -23.26 9.99 1.17
CA LYS A 165 -24.50 9.49 1.79
C LYS A 165 -25.74 10.03 1.08
N VAL A 166 -25.77 11.32 0.72
CA VAL A 166 -26.87 11.90 -0.07
C VAL A 166 -27.00 11.21 -1.42
N MET A 167 -25.91 10.96 -2.14
CA MET A 167 -25.96 10.25 -3.42
C MET A 167 -26.53 8.85 -3.27
N HIS A 168 -26.09 8.11 -2.26
CA HIS A 168 -26.63 6.79 -1.98
C HIS A 168 -28.13 6.82 -1.63
N LEU A 169 -28.57 7.80 -0.83
CA LEU A 169 -29.99 7.97 -0.50
C LEU A 169 -30.85 8.37 -1.72
N LYS A 170 -30.27 9.08 -2.69
CA LYS A 170 -30.93 9.36 -3.98
C LYS A 170 -31.03 8.12 -4.85
N GLU A 171 -29.97 7.32 -4.95
CA GLU A 171 -29.99 6.03 -5.64
C GLU A 171 -31.04 5.08 -5.05
N GLN A 172 -31.24 5.14 -3.74
CA GLN A 172 -32.28 4.39 -3.03
C GLN A 172 -33.68 5.00 -3.15
N GLY A 173 -33.84 6.15 -3.81
CA GLY A 173 -35.13 6.85 -3.95
C GLY A 173 -35.68 7.47 -2.66
N VAL A 174 -34.88 7.56 -1.60
CA VAL A 174 -35.30 8.13 -0.30
C VAL A 174 -35.35 9.66 -0.36
N ILE A 175 -34.49 10.27 -1.19
CA ILE A 175 -34.46 11.72 -1.43
C ILE A 175 -34.75 11.97 -2.91
N ALA A 176 -35.61 12.94 -3.20
CA ALA A 176 -35.93 13.33 -4.57
C ALA A 176 -34.68 13.84 -5.31
N SER A 177 -34.46 13.30 -6.51
CA SER A 177 -33.55 13.87 -7.50
C SER A 177 -34.10 15.24 -7.89
N LYS A 178 -33.35 16.33 -7.66
CA LYS A 178 -33.68 17.58 -8.36
C LYS A 178 -33.45 17.33 -9.84
N GLU A 179 -34.52 17.28 -10.63
CA GLU A 179 -34.42 17.40 -12.07
C GLU A 179 -33.74 18.73 -12.38
N VAL A 180 -32.63 18.65 -13.11
CA VAL A 180 -31.97 19.83 -13.67
C VAL A 180 -32.83 20.24 -14.86
N VAL A 181 -33.68 21.25 -14.65
CA VAL A 181 -34.40 21.96 -15.72
C VAL A 181 -33.44 22.90 -16.43
#